data_AF-A0A256BHU9-F1
#
_entry.id   AF-A0A256BHU9-F1
#
_cell.length_a   1.000
_cell.length_b   1.000
_cell.length_c   1.000
_cell.angle_alpha   90.00
_cell.angle_beta   90.00
_cell.angle_gamma   90.00
#
_symmetry.space_group_name_H-M   'P 1'
#
loop_
_entity.id
_entity.type
_entity.pdbx_description
1 polymer ?
#
loop_
_entity_poly.entity_id
_entity_poly.type
_entity_poly.pdbx_seq_one_letter_code
_entity_poly.pdbx_strand_id
1 'polypeptide(L)'
;MLVRIDQDISNIQQAIADAISRIDVIHIEYSQAIALAVEQQILLTVFKFCTQKCPDAFLALSLSARQNLQEALRQTITSLCEQMQKTLEECDRDSRTNQENLDTLLSKILDDSMETLNKLLVEHKVLNPEDNKAKDDKNTKMSIRLAEIEFTDRKVMSHRGELRVLSARLAHLHNELEKKYQQKTIAEAELAWRSAWVE
;
A
#
# COMPACT_ATOMS: atom_id res chain seq x y z
N MET A 1 -16.88 37.45 17.08
CA MET A 1 -17.34 36.08 16.75
C MET A 1 -16.80 35.63 15.41
N LEU A 2 -17.08 36.33 14.31
CA LEU A 2 -16.54 36.01 12.97
C LEU A 2 -15.01 35.92 12.93
N VAL A 3 -14.29 36.91 13.48
CA VAL A 3 -12.81 36.89 13.57
C VAL A 3 -12.26 35.60 14.22
N ARG A 4 -12.97 35.06 15.22
CA ARG A 4 -12.57 33.82 15.88
C ARG A 4 -12.84 32.60 15.00
N ILE A 5 -13.96 32.59 14.28
CA ILE A 5 -14.28 31.52 13.31
C ILE A 5 -13.27 31.52 12.16
N ASP A 6 -12.90 32.70 11.65
CA ASP A 6 -11.88 32.84 10.61
C ASP A 6 -10.50 32.36 11.08
N GLN A 7 -10.11 32.70 12.31
CA GLN A 7 -8.87 32.19 12.89
C GLN A 7 -8.89 30.66 13.05
N ASP A 8 -10.01 30.09 13.51
CA ASP A 8 -10.16 28.64 13.63
C ASP A 8 -10.06 27.95 12.25
N ILE A 9 -10.70 28.50 11.22
CA ILE A 9 -10.61 28.00 9.84
C ILE A 9 -9.16 28.00 9.35
N SER A 10 -8.44 29.11 9.52
CA SER A 10 -7.04 29.24 9.13
C SER A 10 -6.15 28.21 9.86
N ASN A 11 -6.36 28.03 11.16
CA ASN A 11 -5.62 27.04 11.95
C ASN A 11 -5.88 25.60 11.48
N ILE A 12 -7.13 25.26 11.15
CA ILE A 12 -7.48 23.92 10.64
C ILE A 12 -6.88 23.70 9.25
N GLN A 13 -6.92 24.70 8.37
CA GLN A 13 -6.30 24.62 7.04
C GLN A 13 -4.78 24.38 7.14
N GLN A 14 -4.10 25.08 8.04
CA GLN A 14 -2.68 24.85 8.30
C GLN A 14 -2.43 23.42 8.82
N ALA A 15 -3.24 22.95 9.77
CA ALA A 15 -3.11 21.59 10.30
C ALA A 15 -3.34 20.51 9.23
N ILE A 16 -4.24 20.76 8.26
CA ILE A 16 -4.44 19.88 7.09
C ILE A 16 -3.19 19.88 6.21
N ALA A 17 -2.64 21.05 5.89
CA ALA A 17 -1.44 21.16 5.07
C ALA A 17 -0.24 20.43 5.72
N ASP A 18 -0.06 20.59 7.04
CA ASP A 18 1.00 19.90 7.79
C ASP A 18 0.81 18.39 7.79
N ALA A 19 -0.43 17.91 7.99
CA ALA A 19 -0.75 16.47 7.95
C ALA A 19 -0.48 15.89 6.56
N ILE A 20 -0.87 16.59 5.49
CA ILE A 20 -0.59 16.19 4.11
C ILE A 20 0.91 16.10 3.86
N SER A 21 1.68 17.12 4.25
CA SER A 21 3.13 17.11 4.07
C SER A 21 3.78 15.95 4.81
N ARG A 22 3.32 15.64 6.02
CA ARG A 22 3.81 14.48 6.78
C ARG A 22 3.45 13.15 6.11
N ILE A 23 2.23 13.02 5.59
CA ILE A 23 1.81 11.84 4.81
C ILE A 23 2.72 11.65 3.60
N ASP A 24 3.00 12.71 2.83
CA ASP A 24 3.85 12.63 1.65
C ASP A 24 5.27 12.12 1.99
N VAL A 25 5.86 12.58 3.10
CA VAL A 25 7.16 12.10 3.58
C VAL A 25 7.10 10.63 4.01
N ILE A 26 6.15 10.27 4.88
CA ILE A 26 6.03 8.89 5.37
C ILE A 26 5.70 7.92 4.23
N HIS A 27 4.96 8.35 3.22
CA HIS A 27 4.62 7.51 2.08
C HIS A 27 5.87 7.08 1.30
N ILE A 28 6.85 7.98 1.13
CA ILE A 28 8.14 7.66 0.49
C ILE A 28 8.95 6.70 1.35
N GLU A 29 9.03 6.95 2.66
CA GLU A 29 9.74 6.05 3.58
C GLU A 29 9.08 4.66 3.65
N TYR A 30 7.75 4.62 3.56
CA TYR A 30 6.96 3.41 3.49
C TYR A 30 7.19 2.65 2.18
N SER A 31 7.15 3.31 1.02
CA SER A 31 7.33 2.66 -0.29
C SER A 31 8.68 1.96 -0.38
N GLN A 32 9.74 2.60 0.13
CA GLN A 32 11.07 2.01 0.21
C GLN A 32 11.13 0.83 1.17
N ALA A 33 10.55 0.97 2.37
CA ALA A 33 10.54 -0.09 3.36
C ALA A 33 9.76 -1.33 2.88
N ILE A 34 8.58 -1.14 2.28
CA ILE A 34 7.76 -2.26 1.80
C ILE A 34 8.38 -2.93 0.57
N ALA A 35 9.06 -2.20 -0.32
CA ALA A 35 9.80 -2.79 -1.43
C ALA A 35 10.86 -3.79 -0.95
N LEU A 36 11.67 -3.39 0.02
CA LEU A 36 12.69 -4.26 0.61
C LEU A 36 12.07 -5.47 1.34
N ALA A 37 10.98 -5.25 2.09
CA ALA A 37 10.30 -6.34 2.80
C ALA A 37 9.66 -7.35 1.84
N VAL A 38 9.05 -6.88 0.75
CA VAL A 38 8.48 -7.73 -0.30
C VAL A 38 9.56 -8.55 -0.99
N GLU A 39 10.69 -7.95 -1.34
CA GLU A 39 11.83 -8.67 -1.93
C GLU A 39 12.26 -9.87 -1.06
N GLN A 40 12.48 -9.61 0.23
CA GLN A 40 12.89 -10.63 1.19
C GLN A 40 11.84 -11.72 1.35
N GLN A 41 10.56 -11.33 1.46
CA GLN A 41 9.47 -12.28 1.62
C GLN A 41 9.28 -13.14 0.37
N ILE A 42 9.44 -12.58 -0.83
CA ILE A 42 9.41 -13.34 -2.08
C ILE A 42 10.55 -14.36 -2.10
N LEU A 43 11.78 -13.95 -1.78
CA LEU A 43 12.93 -14.86 -1.76
C LEU A 43 12.68 -16.05 -0.80
N LEU A 44 12.20 -15.77 0.42
CA LEU A 44 11.87 -16.78 1.40
C LEU A 44 10.73 -17.69 0.94
N THR A 45 9.72 -17.13 0.30
CA THR A 45 8.56 -17.88 -0.18
C THR A 45 8.94 -18.78 -1.33
N VAL A 46 9.73 -18.30 -2.30
CA VAL A 46 10.26 -19.10 -3.40
C VAL A 46 11.13 -20.24 -2.86
N PHE A 47 12.02 -19.95 -1.91
CA PHE A 47 12.83 -20.98 -1.27
C PHE A 47 11.96 -22.07 -0.61
N LYS A 48 10.99 -21.68 0.22
CA LYS A 48 10.06 -22.63 0.87
C LYS A 48 9.25 -23.39 -0.17
N PHE A 49 8.80 -22.73 -1.24
CA PHE A 49 8.04 -23.34 -2.31
C PHE A 49 8.84 -24.44 -3.00
N CYS A 50 10.04 -24.13 -3.48
CA CYS A 50 10.91 -25.08 -4.16
C CYS A 50 11.37 -26.23 -3.24
N THR A 51 11.62 -25.98 -1.95
CA THR A 51 12.19 -26.99 -1.05
C THR A 51 11.15 -27.80 -0.27
N GLN A 52 9.95 -27.26 -0.06
CA GLN A 52 8.92 -27.91 0.77
C GLN A 52 7.70 -28.33 -0.03
N LYS A 53 7.28 -27.54 -1.04
CA LYS A 53 6.10 -27.85 -1.85
C LYS A 53 6.44 -28.65 -3.11
N CYS A 54 7.53 -28.31 -3.79
CA CYS A 54 7.94 -28.96 -5.04
C CYS A 54 9.40 -29.46 -5.03
N PRO A 55 9.85 -30.19 -3.98
CA PRO A 55 11.24 -30.63 -3.88
C PRO A 55 11.64 -31.56 -5.02
N ASP A 56 10.79 -32.51 -5.39
CA ASP A 56 11.12 -33.50 -6.44
C ASP A 56 11.26 -32.83 -7.81
N ALA A 57 10.36 -31.91 -8.16
CA ALA A 57 10.43 -31.15 -9.41
C ALA A 57 11.70 -30.28 -9.45
N PHE A 58 12.03 -29.59 -8.36
CA PHE A 58 13.25 -28.78 -8.27
C PHE A 58 14.53 -29.62 -8.32
N LEU A 59 14.54 -30.78 -7.65
CA LEU A 59 15.68 -31.70 -7.66
C LEU A 59 15.83 -32.44 -9.00
N ALA A 60 14.76 -32.60 -9.78
CA ALA A 60 14.83 -33.14 -11.14
C ALA A 60 15.50 -32.19 -12.14
N LEU A 61 15.57 -30.88 -11.84
CA LEU A 61 16.26 -29.92 -12.70
C LEU A 61 17.77 -30.18 -12.75
N SER A 62 18.36 -30.00 -13.94
CA SER A 62 19.81 -29.98 -14.12
C SER A 62 20.43 -28.78 -13.40
N LEU A 63 21.75 -28.83 -13.18
CA LEU A 63 22.49 -27.70 -12.59
C LEU A 63 22.29 -26.40 -13.40
N SER A 64 22.37 -26.48 -14.73
CA SER A 64 22.16 -25.32 -15.61
C SER A 64 20.71 -24.80 -15.56
N ALA A 65 19.71 -25.69 -15.49
CA ALA A 65 18.32 -25.28 -15.35
C ALA A 65 18.04 -24.59 -14.02
N ARG A 66 18.66 -25.03 -12.92
CA ARG A 66 18.58 -24.37 -11.61
C ARG A 66 19.25 -22.99 -11.62
N GLN A 67 20.41 -22.86 -12.28
CA GLN A 67 21.10 -21.58 -12.44
C GLN A 67 20.24 -20.58 -13.24
N ASN A 68 19.67 -21.02 -14.37
CA ASN A 68 18.79 -20.20 -15.19
C ASN A 68 17.53 -19.76 -14.41
N LEU A 69 16.92 -20.68 -13.66
CA LEU A 69 15.78 -20.36 -12.78
C LEU A 69 16.16 -19.31 -11.73
N GLN A 70 17.31 -19.47 -11.07
CA GLN A 70 17.78 -18.53 -10.05
C GLN A 70 18.04 -17.15 -10.64
N GLU A 71 18.65 -17.06 -11.83
CA GLU A 71 18.89 -15.79 -12.51
C GLU A 71 17.59 -15.12 -12.96
N ALA A 72 16.68 -15.89 -13.57
CA ALA A 72 15.36 -15.40 -13.98
C ALA A 72 14.57 -14.87 -12.77
N LEU A 73 14.51 -15.64 -11.67
CA LEU A 73 13.86 -15.19 -10.44
C LEU A 73 14.46 -13.89 -9.90
N ARG A 74 15.79 -13.77 -9.86
CA ARG A 74 16.44 -12.54 -9.38
C ARG A 74 16.05 -11.34 -10.24
N GLN A 75 16.14 -11.46 -11.57
CA GLN A 75 15.79 -10.39 -12.50
C GLN A 75 14.30 -10.00 -12.37
N THR A 76 13.41 -11.00 -12.28
CA THR A 76 11.97 -10.76 -12.12
C THR A 76 11.66 -10.10 -10.78
N ILE A 77 12.25 -10.56 -9.67
CA ILE A 77 12.04 -9.96 -8.35
C ILE A 77 12.50 -8.51 -8.32
N THR A 78 13.68 -8.22 -8.87
CA THR A 78 14.19 -6.83 -8.96
C THR A 78 13.23 -5.96 -9.76
N SER A 79 12.79 -6.42 -10.94
CA SER A 79 11.85 -5.66 -11.77
C SER A 79 10.50 -5.42 -11.08
N LEU A 80 9.98 -6.42 -10.37
CA LEU A 80 8.74 -6.29 -9.59
C LEU A 80 8.87 -5.28 -8.45
N CYS A 81 10.01 -5.28 -7.73
CA CYS A 81 10.25 -4.34 -6.65
C CYS A 81 10.40 -2.91 -7.17
N GLU A 82 11.09 -2.71 -8.30
CA GLU A 82 11.18 -1.41 -8.98
C GLU A 82 9.81 -0.92 -9.45
N GLN A 83 9.00 -1.80 -10.04
CA GLN A 83 7.64 -1.46 -10.48
C GLN A 83 6.73 -1.12 -9.30
N MET A 84 6.81 -1.87 -8.20
CA MET A 84 6.04 -1.58 -6.99
C MET A 84 6.44 -0.24 -6.40
N GLN A 85 7.75 0.01 -6.26
CA GLN A 85 8.25 1.28 -5.73
C GLN A 85 7.78 2.46 -6.60
N LYS A 86 7.94 2.35 -7.92
CA LYS A 86 7.49 3.37 -8.87
C LYS A 86 5.97 3.61 -8.78
N THR A 87 5.18 2.54 -8.73
CA THR A 87 3.71 2.64 -8.64
C THR A 87 3.27 3.34 -7.36
N LEU A 88 3.94 3.05 -6.24
CA LEU A 88 3.68 3.71 -4.96
C LEU A 88 4.14 5.19 -4.99
N GLU A 89 5.29 5.50 -5.57
CA GLU A 89 5.77 6.88 -5.67
C GLU A 89 4.89 7.74 -6.59
N GLU A 90 4.35 7.16 -7.67
CA GLU A 90 3.49 7.85 -8.65
C GLU A 90 2.00 7.83 -8.30
N CYS A 91 1.60 7.19 -7.19
CA CYS A 91 0.18 7.09 -6.85
C CYS A 91 -0.43 8.47 -6.51
N ASP A 92 -1.72 8.59 -6.81
CA ASP A 92 -2.46 9.83 -6.59
C ASP A 92 -2.58 10.15 -5.08
N ARG A 93 -2.97 11.39 -4.78
CA ARG A 93 -3.09 11.85 -3.39
C ARG A 93 -4.14 11.06 -2.60
N ASP A 94 -5.26 10.71 -3.23
CA ASP A 94 -6.35 10.00 -2.55
C ASP A 94 -5.87 8.62 -2.10
N SER A 95 -5.14 7.92 -2.96
CA SER A 95 -4.45 6.66 -2.63
C SER A 95 -3.47 6.78 -1.46
N ARG A 96 -2.74 7.90 -1.32
CA ARG A 96 -1.81 8.13 -0.20
C ARG A 96 -2.50 8.47 1.11
N THR A 97 -3.60 9.21 1.03
CA THR A 97 -4.30 9.72 2.22
C THR A 97 -5.40 8.79 2.73
N ASN A 98 -5.82 7.81 1.93
CA ASN A 98 -6.87 6.87 2.28
C ASN A 98 -6.31 5.45 2.48
N GLN A 99 -6.61 4.85 3.62
CA GLN A 99 -6.12 3.52 3.98
C GLN A 99 -6.63 2.42 3.06
N GLU A 100 -7.91 2.44 2.70
CA GLU A 100 -8.55 1.39 1.90
C GLU A 100 -8.02 1.39 0.46
N ASN A 101 -7.79 2.59 -0.09
CA ASN A 101 -7.21 2.74 -1.41
C ASN A 101 -5.77 2.20 -1.44
N LEU A 102 -4.95 2.54 -0.43
CA LEU A 102 -3.58 2.03 -0.33
C LEU A 102 -3.55 0.50 -0.17
N ASP A 103 -4.44 -0.07 0.65
CA ASP A 103 -4.56 -1.53 0.83
C ASP A 103 -4.95 -2.24 -0.46
N THR A 104 -5.89 -1.66 -1.21
CA THR A 104 -6.34 -2.19 -2.50
C THR A 104 -5.22 -2.14 -3.53
N LEU A 105 -4.48 -1.02 -3.59
CA LEU A 105 -3.34 -0.85 -4.49
C LEU A 105 -2.24 -1.88 -4.20
N LEU A 106 -1.85 -2.03 -2.92
CA LEU A 106 -0.81 -2.97 -2.51
C LEU A 106 -1.21 -4.42 -2.75
N SER A 107 -2.46 -4.78 -2.44
CA SER A 107 -2.97 -6.14 -2.68
C SER A 107 -2.93 -6.47 -4.18
N LYS A 108 -3.35 -5.52 -5.03
CA LYS A 108 -3.28 -5.69 -6.48
C LYS A 108 -1.84 -5.88 -6.98
N ILE A 109 -0.91 -5.03 -6.54
CA ILE A 109 0.50 -5.15 -6.95
C ILE A 109 1.09 -6.50 -6.52
N LEU A 110 0.78 -6.96 -5.31
CA LEU A 110 1.25 -8.26 -4.82
C LEU A 110 0.63 -9.42 -5.59
N ASP A 111 -0.66 -9.37 -5.91
CA ASP A 111 -1.33 -10.40 -6.69
C ASP A 111 -0.74 -10.50 -8.11
N ASP A 112 -0.55 -9.37 -8.79
CA ASP A 112 0.09 -9.29 -10.12
C ASP A 112 1.54 -9.82 -10.08
N SER A 113 2.27 -9.50 -9.01
CA SER A 113 3.62 -10.01 -8.76
C SER A 113 3.64 -11.52 -8.57
N MET A 114 2.70 -12.06 -7.79
CA MET A 114 2.59 -13.50 -7.55
C MET A 114 2.18 -14.24 -8.82
N GLU A 115 1.30 -13.66 -9.64
CA GLU A 115 0.93 -14.25 -10.92
C GLU A 115 2.15 -14.35 -11.86
N THR A 116 2.94 -13.29 -11.94
CA THR A 116 4.16 -13.25 -12.75
C THR A 116 5.17 -14.31 -12.29
N LEU A 117 5.40 -14.44 -10.98
CA LEU A 117 6.31 -15.46 -10.44
C LEU A 117 5.79 -16.88 -10.65
N ASN A 118 4.49 -17.11 -10.49
CA ASN A 118 3.90 -18.43 -10.76
C ASN A 118 4.05 -18.81 -12.24
N LYS A 119 3.89 -17.87 -13.18
CA LYS A 119 4.15 -18.10 -14.62
C LYS A 119 5.60 -18.52 -14.87
N LEU A 120 6.56 -17.81 -14.26
CA LEU A 120 7.98 -18.15 -14.35
C LEU A 120 8.27 -19.57 -13.82
N LEU A 121 7.66 -19.96 -12.69
CA LEU A 121 7.82 -21.31 -12.14
C LEU A 121 7.25 -22.40 -13.07
N VAL A 122 6.17 -22.11 -13.81
CA VAL A 122 5.64 -23.02 -14.85
C VAL A 122 6.61 -23.15 -16.02
N GLU A 123 7.13 -22.03 -16.52
CA GLU A 123 8.09 -22.00 -17.64
C GLU A 123 9.35 -22.83 -17.35
N HIS A 124 9.84 -22.74 -16.12
CA HIS A 124 11.00 -23.50 -15.65
C HIS A 124 10.68 -24.93 -15.17
N LYS A 125 9.45 -25.43 -15.38
CA LYS A 125 9.00 -26.78 -15.02
C LYS A 125 9.11 -27.11 -13.53
N VAL A 126 9.02 -26.09 -12.67
CA VAL A 126 8.94 -26.26 -11.21
C VAL A 126 7.50 -26.46 -10.78
N LEU A 127 6.57 -25.76 -11.44
CA LEU A 127 5.14 -25.85 -11.23
C LEU A 127 4.47 -26.56 -12.42
N ASN A 128 3.71 -27.63 -12.17
CA ASN A 128 2.91 -28.27 -13.21
C ASN A 128 1.49 -27.69 -13.26
N PRO A 129 0.99 -27.28 -14.44
CA PRO A 129 -0.39 -26.77 -14.56
C PRO A 129 -1.47 -27.86 -14.47
N GLU A 130 -1.11 -29.15 -14.53
CA GLU A 130 -2.04 -30.29 -14.51
C GLU A 130 -2.42 -30.80 -13.11
N ASP A 131 -1.73 -30.35 -12.05
CA ASP A 131 -2.10 -30.65 -10.65
C ASP A 131 -3.44 -29.99 -10.23
N ASN A 132 -4.06 -29.21 -11.13
CA ASN A 132 -5.37 -28.58 -10.97
C ASN A 132 -6.57 -29.55 -10.97
N LYS A 133 -6.39 -30.86 -11.19
CA LYS A 133 -7.52 -31.81 -11.37
C LYS A 133 -7.87 -32.70 -10.17
N ALA A 134 -7.22 -32.56 -9.01
CA ALA A 134 -7.56 -33.37 -7.84
C ALA A 134 -7.57 -32.56 -6.53
N LYS A 135 -8.77 -32.10 -6.12
CA LYS A 135 -9.20 -31.93 -4.71
C LYS A 135 -8.15 -31.35 -3.71
N ASP A 136 -7.48 -30.24 -4.01
CA ASP A 136 -7.13 -29.18 -3.03
C ASP A 136 -6.60 -27.91 -3.73
N ASP A 137 -7.50 -27.19 -4.41
CA ASP A 137 -7.23 -26.13 -5.41
C ASP A 137 -6.58 -24.84 -4.86
N LYS A 138 -6.28 -24.76 -3.57
CA LYS A 138 -5.67 -23.57 -2.94
C LYS A 138 -4.19 -23.70 -2.57
N ASN A 139 -3.61 -24.90 -2.62
CA ASN A 139 -2.29 -25.14 -2.03
C ASN A 139 -1.13 -25.24 -3.02
N THR A 140 -1.39 -25.35 -4.32
CA THR A 140 -0.33 -25.60 -5.31
C THR A 140 0.38 -24.33 -5.78
N LYS A 141 -0.27 -23.16 -5.76
CA LYS A 141 0.34 -21.90 -6.22
C LYS A 141 1.09 -21.19 -5.09
N MET A 142 2.12 -20.44 -5.46
CA MET A 142 2.77 -19.51 -4.56
C MET A 142 1.87 -18.29 -4.35
N SER A 143 1.70 -17.88 -3.09
CA SER A 143 0.94 -16.68 -2.71
C SER A 143 1.62 -16.07 -1.49
N ILE A 144 1.60 -14.74 -1.42
CA ILE A 144 2.06 -13.94 -0.29
C ILE A 144 0.94 -12.98 0.06
N ARG A 145 0.63 -12.86 1.36
CA ARG A 145 -0.38 -11.90 1.84
C ARG A 145 0.30 -10.62 2.31
N LEU A 146 -0.31 -9.48 2.03
CA LEU A 146 0.16 -8.18 2.53
C LEU A 146 0.37 -8.19 4.05
N ALA A 147 -0.56 -8.80 4.79
CA ALA A 147 -0.47 -8.95 6.25
C ALA A 147 0.82 -9.66 6.68
N GLU A 148 1.27 -10.70 5.97
CA GLU A 148 2.51 -11.41 6.31
C GLU A 148 3.73 -10.50 6.21
N ILE A 149 3.75 -9.60 5.23
CA ILE A 149 4.82 -8.62 5.04
C ILE A 149 4.73 -7.52 6.11
N GLU A 150 3.55 -6.94 6.32
CA GLU A 150 3.36 -5.84 7.28
C GLU A 150 3.67 -6.24 8.73
N PHE A 151 3.40 -7.49 9.13
CA PHE A 151 3.65 -7.95 10.50
C PHE A 151 5.07 -8.47 10.74
N THR A 152 5.83 -8.77 9.69
CA THR A 152 7.20 -9.28 9.81
C THR A 152 8.23 -8.17 9.82
N ASP A 153 8.02 -7.08 9.08
CA ASP A 153 8.94 -5.95 9.02
C ASP A 153 8.52 -4.80 9.97
N ARG A 154 9.38 -4.51 10.95
CA ARG A 154 9.14 -3.45 11.95
C ARG A 154 9.01 -2.06 11.33
N LYS A 155 9.78 -1.74 10.29
CA LYS A 155 9.75 -0.42 9.64
C LYS A 155 8.45 -0.26 8.86
N VAL A 156 8.08 -1.27 8.08
CA VAL A 156 6.80 -1.31 7.36
C VAL A 156 5.64 -1.10 8.33
N MET A 157 5.61 -1.87 9.42
CA MET A 157 4.58 -1.75 10.46
C MET A 157 4.53 -0.34 11.07
N SER A 158 5.69 0.25 11.37
CA SER A 158 5.80 1.58 11.97
C SER A 158 5.26 2.66 11.04
N HIS A 159 5.74 2.72 9.79
CA HIS A 159 5.29 3.70 8.81
C HIS A 159 3.80 3.52 8.49
N ARG A 160 3.34 2.26 8.38
CA ARG A 160 1.92 1.97 8.16
C ARG A 160 1.05 2.45 9.31
N GLY A 161 1.49 2.26 10.56
CA GLY A 161 0.81 2.78 11.74
C GLY A 161 0.70 4.30 11.71
N GLU A 162 1.79 4.99 11.36
CA GLU A 162 1.81 6.45 11.26
C GLU A 162 0.89 6.97 10.14
N LEU A 163 0.90 6.35 8.96
CA LEU A 163 -0.03 6.68 7.87
C LEU A 163 -1.49 6.55 8.32
N ARG A 164 -1.85 5.45 9.00
CA ARG A 164 -3.22 5.25 9.51
C ARG A 164 -3.65 6.37 10.46
N VAL A 165 -2.78 6.78 11.38
CA VAL A 165 -3.07 7.87 12.32
C VAL A 165 -3.23 9.21 11.60
N LEU A 166 -2.34 9.51 10.65
CA LEU A 166 -2.38 10.77 9.90
C LEU A 166 -3.59 10.84 8.96
N SER A 167 -3.94 9.75 8.29
CA SER A 167 -5.15 9.64 7.47
C SER A 167 -6.41 9.87 8.29
N ALA A 168 -6.51 9.25 9.47
CA ALA A 168 -7.66 9.45 10.36
C ALA A 168 -7.75 10.91 10.86
N ARG A 169 -6.61 11.51 11.20
CA ARG A 169 -6.54 12.93 11.60
C ARG A 169 -6.94 13.84 10.44
N LEU A 170 -6.48 13.56 9.22
CA LEU A 170 -6.82 14.33 8.03
C LEU A 170 -8.32 14.28 7.74
N ALA A 171 -8.94 13.10 7.82
CA ALA A 171 -10.39 12.95 7.66
C ALA A 171 -11.17 13.75 8.72
N HIS A 172 -10.70 13.72 9.97
CA HIS A 172 -11.30 14.49 11.06
C HIS A 172 -11.20 16.01 10.81
N LEU A 173 -10.02 16.52 10.45
CA LEU A 173 -9.80 17.95 10.18
C LEU A 173 -10.65 18.46 9.01
N HIS A 174 -10.82 17.68 7.94
CA HIS A 174 -11.71 18.07 6.84
C HIS A 174 -13.16 18.22 7.30
N ASN A 175 -13.65 17.29 8.14
CA ASN A 175 -15.00 17.38 8.70
C ASN A 175 -15.16 18.60 9.63
N GLU A 176 -14.15 18.90 10.45
CA GLU A 176 -14.15 20.10 11.29
C GLU A 176 -14.14 21.39 10.46
N LEU A 177 -13.35 21.42 9.39
CA LEU A 177 -13.28 22.57 8.48
C LEU A 177 -14.65 22.85 7.84
N GLU A 178 -15.32 21.81 7.35
CA GLU A 178 -16.66 21.93 6.75
C GLU A 178 -17.67 22.52 7.75
N LYS A 179 -17.68 22.01 8.98
CA LYS A 179 -18.54 22.54 10.06
C LYS A 179 -18.24 24.01 10.37
N LYS A 180 -16.97 24.41 10.37
CA LYS A 180 -16.57 25.80 10.62
C LYS A 180 -17.02 26.74 9.51
N TYR A 181 -16.94 26.31 8.25
CA TYR A 181 -17.50 27.08 7.13
C TYR A 181 -19.01 27.27 7.27
N GLN A 182 -19.75 26.21 7.63
CA GLN A 182 -21.20 26.33 7.88
C GLN A 182 -21.51 27.33 9.01
N GLN A 183 -20.77 27.27 10.12
CA GLN A 183 -20.91 28.24 11.22
C GLN A 183 -20.63 29.68 10.78
N LYS A 184 -19.62 29.88 9.92
CA LYS A 184 -19.30 31.18 9.34
C LYS A 184 -20.48 31.72 8.53
N THR A 185 -21.04 30.92 7.63
CA THR A 185 -22.18 31.33 6.79
C THR A 185 -23.39 31.74 7.63
N ILE A 186 -23.69 30.99 8.70
CA ILE A 186 -24.78 31.34 9.62
C ILE A 186 -24.50 32.68 10.32
N ALA A 187 -23.28 32.86 10.84
CA ALA A 187 -22.90 34.08 11.55
C ALA A 187 -22.88 35.32 10.63
N GLU A 188 -22.51 35.16 9.36
CA GLU A 188 -22.59 36.22 8.35
C GLU A 188 -24.04 36.58 8.01
N ALA A 189 -24.91 35.58 7.85
CA ALA A 189 -26.33 35.80 7.60
C ALA A 189 -27.02 36.53 8.78
N GLU A 190 -26.71 36.14 10.02
CA GLU A 190 -27.21 36.83 11.22
C GLU A 190 -26.72 38.28 11.30
N LEU A 191 -25.45 38.53 10.96
CA LEU A 191 -24.89 39.88 10.95
C LEU A 191 -25.58 40.75 9.90
N ALA A 192 -25.70 40.23 8.67
CA ALA A 192 -26.36 40.92 7.56
C ALA A 192 -27.83 41.23 7.89
N TRP A 193 -28.54 40.26 8.47
CA TRP A 193 -29.90 40.46 8.97
C TRP A 193 -29.94 41.60 9.98
N ARG A 194 -29.13 41.55 11.05
CA ARG A 194 -29.13 42.60 12.10
C ARG A 194 -28.78 43.99 11.54
N SER A 195 -27.87 44.08 10.58
CA SER A 195 -27.53 45.37 9.95
C SER A 195 -28.64 45.95 9.08
N ALA A 196 -29.54 45.11 8.53
CA ALA A 196 -30.66 45.58 7.72
C ALA A 196 -31.80 46.21 8.54
N TRP A 197 -31.79 46.04 9.87
CA TRP A 197 -32.84 46.55 10.78
C TRP A 197 -32.36 47.65 11.73
N VAL A 198 -31.08 48.01 11.69
CA VAL A 198 -30.50 49.10 12.48
C VAL A 198 -30.12 50.21 11.50
N GLU A 199 -31.12 51.01 11.13
CA GLU A 199 -30.98 52.30 10.42
C GLU A 199 -31.56 53.41 11.30
#